data_AF-A0A970AYS2-F1
#
_entry.id   AF-A0A970AYS2-F1
#
_cell.length_a   1.000
_cell.length_b   1.000
_cell.length_c   1.000
_cell.angle_alpha   90.00
_cell.angle_beta   90.00
_cell.angle_gamma   90.00
#
_symmetry.space_group_name_H-M   'P 1'
#
loop_
_entity.id
_entity.type
_entity.pdbx_description
1 polymer ?
#
loop_
_entity_poly.entity_id
_entity_poly.type
_entity_poly.pdbx_seq_one_letter_code
_entity_poly.pdbx_strand_id
1 'polypeptide(L)' 'MQWKAVLDRFEGDYGVLLCTEQEIEVNLPRQLLPVGIVEGDHLLVQLEIDQESTKAAKERVTRLLDKLINRPDKD' A
#
# COMPACT_ATOMS: atom_id res chain seq x y z
N MET A 1 -5.73 -11.21 2.37
CA MET A 1 -4.64 -12.01 2.95
C MET A 1 -4.18 -11.33 4.23
N GLN A 2 -3.97 -12.10 5.30
CA GLN A 2 -3.55 -11.58 6.60
C GLN A 2 -2.27 -12.29 7.03
N TRP A 3 -1.34 -11.53 7.57
CA TRP A 3 -0.08 -12.05 8.10
C TRP A 3 0.34 -11.27 9.34
N LYS A 4 1.21 -11.90 10.13
CA LYS A 4 1.79 -11.29 11.33
C LYS A 4 3.25 -10.95 11.09
N ALA A 5 3.63 -9.78 11.56
CA ALA A 5 5.02 -9.37 11.59
C ALA A 5 5.36 -8.74 12.93
N VAL A 6 6.63 -8.77 13.28
CA VAL A 6 7.16 -8.10 14.45
C VAL A 6 8.02 -6.94 13.98
N LEU A 7 7.93 -5.80 14.66
CA LEU A 7 8.85 -4.71 14.41
C LEU A 7 10.22 -5.08 15.00
N ASP A 8 11.22 -5.32 14.16
CA ASP A 8 12.56 -5.70 14.62
C ASP A 8 13.33 -4.47 15.13
N ARG A 9 13.37 -3.42 14.32
CA ARG A 9 14.08 -2.17 14.61
C ARG A 9 13.48 -0.96 13.91
N PHE A 10 13.75 0.21 14.45
CA PHE A 10 13.56 1.47 13.71
C PHE A 10 14.89 1.98 13.13
N GLU A 11 14.89 2.25 11.83
CA GLU A 11 15.96 2.93 11.13
C GLU A 11 15.48 4.32 10.66
N GLY A 12 15.77 5.33 11.46
CA GLY A 12 15.41 6.72 11.16
C GLY A 12 13.89 6.92 10.96
N ASP A 13 13.49 7.10 9.71
CA ASP A 13 12.11 7.35 9.30
C ASP A 13 11.34 6.08 8.85
N TYR A 14 11.96 4.90 8.88
CA TYR A 14 11.30 3.63 8.59
C TYR A 14 11.51 2.61 9.71
N GLY A 15 10.53 1.72 9.87
CA GLY A 15 10.61 0.53 10.71
C GLY A 15 10.82 -0.69 9.84
N VAL A 16 11.72 -1.57 10.28
CA VAL A 16 11.98 -2.88 9.67
C VAL A 16 11.09 -3.90 10.37
N LEU A 17 10.20 -4.54 9.62
CA LEU A 17 9.31 -5.58 10.13
C LEU A 17 9.74 -6.95 9.63
N LEU A 18 9.79 -7.93 10.53
CA LEU A 18 10.03 -9.33 10.20
C LEU A 18 8.71 -10.09 10.21
N CYS A 19 8.33 -10.64 9.06
CA CYS A 19 7.19 -11.55 8.92
C CYS A 19 7.46 -12.86 9.65
N THR A 20 6.67 -13.15 10.67
CA THR A 20 6.79 -14.41 11.43
C THR A 20 6.42 -15.67 10.63
N GLU A 21 5.67 -15.54 9.54
CA GLU A 21 5.19 -16.70 8.77
C GLU A 21 6.01 -17.02 7.52
N GLN A 22 6.74 -16.05 6.97
CA GLN A 22 7.36 -16.17 5.64
C GLN A 22 8.84 -15.78 5.61
N GLU A 23 9.45 -15.43 6.77
CA GLU A 23 10.84 -14.95 6.86
C GLU A 23 11.11 -13.77 5.89
N ILE A 24 10.07 -12.96 5.66
CA ILE A 24 10.13 -11.77 4.79
C ILE A 24 10.40 -10.56 5.65
N GLU A 25 11.36 -9.75 5.25
CA GLU A 25 11.61 -8.44 5.84
C GLU A 25 10.88 -7.35 5.06
N VAL A 26 10.16 -6.48 5.77
CA VAL A 26 9.30 -5.45 5.18
C VAL A 26 9.64 -4.10 5.81
N ASN A 27 10.11 -3.18 4.98
CA ASN A 27 10.44 -1.81 5.41
C ASN A 27 9.21 -0.94 5.26
N LEU A 28 8.63 -0.50 6.39
CA LEU A 28 7.51 0.45 6.39
C LEU A 28 7.98 1.83 6.88
N PRO A 29 7.63 2.91 6.16
CA PRO A 29 7.85 4.24 6.69
C PRO A 29 7.03 4.45 7.97
N ARG A 30 7.60 5.18 8.92
CA ARG A 30 7.01 5.46 10.23
C ARG A 30 5.66 6.15 10.15
N GLN A 31 5.40 6.89 9.06
CA GLN A 31 4.12 7.54 8.79
C GLN A 31 2.97 6.55 8.55
N LEU A 32 3.28 5.33 8.08
CA LEU A 32 2.32 4.26 7.87
C LEU A 32 2.18 3.33 9.09
N LEU A 33 3.06 3.49 10.08
CA LEU A 33 3.03 2.70 11.31
C LEU A 33 2.06 3.32 12.32
N PRO A 34 1.39 2.49 13.13
CA PRO A 34 0.46 2.99 14.14
C PRO A 34 1.19 3.85 15.17
N VAL A 35 0.50 4.89 15.65
CA VAL A 35 1.08 5.82 16.63
C VAL A 35 1.41 5.09 17.92
N GLY A 36 2.64 5.27 18.41
CA GLY A 36 3.10 4.67 19.67
C GLY A 36 3.65 3.25 19.56
N ILE A 37 3.86 2.72 18.36
CA ILE A 37 4.53 1.43 18.18
C ILE A 37 6.01 1.46 18.60
N VAL A 38 6.47 0.37 19.20
CA VAL A 38 7.84 0.19 19.72
C VAL A 38 8.51 -1.04 19.10
N GLU A 39 9.83 -1.12 19.21
CA GLU A 39 10.60 -2.29 18.76
C GLU A 39 10.19 -3.53 19.58
N GLY A 40 9.97 -4.65 18.89
CA GLY A 40 9.43 -5.89 19.44
C GLY A 40 7.90 -6.00 19.42
N ASP A 41 7.18 -4.97 18.99
CA ASP A 41 5.72 -5.00 18.92
C ASP A 41 5.23 -5.87 17.74
N HIS A 42 4.11 -6.57 17.93
CA HIS A 42 3.54 -7.46 16.92
C HIS A 42 2.46 -6.75 16.11
N LEU A 43 2.71 -6.55 14.83
CA LEU A 43 1.75 -6.01 13.89
C LEU A 43 0.96 -7.11 13.18
N LEU A 44 -0.30 -6.80 12.97
CA LEU A 44 -1.21 -7.56 12.13
C LEU A 44 -1.37 -6.81 10.80
N VAL A 45 -0.85 -7.37 9.72
CA VAL A 45 -0.95 -6.74 8.40
C VAL A 45 -2.05 -7.44 7.60
N GLN A 46 -3.00 -6.66 7.12
CA GLN A 46 -4.07 -7.12 6.24
C GLN A 46 -3.92 -6.46 4.87
N LEU A 47 -3.74 -7.30 3.85
CA LEU A 47 -3.72 -6.89 2.45
C LEU A 47 -5.01 -7.36 1.80
N GLU A 48 -5.82 -6.42 1.35
CA GLU A 48 -7.04 -6.69 0.60
C GLU A 48 -7.01 -5.97 -0.75
N ILE A 49 -7.52 -6.63 -1.79
CA ILE A 49 -7.65 -6.02 -3.11
C ILE A 49 -8.95 -5.24 -3.11
N ASP A 50 -8.84 -3.91 -3.06
CA ASP A 50 -9.98 -3.03 -3.25
C ASP A 50 -10.38 -3.02 -4.74
N GLN A 51 -11.19 -3.99 -5.14
CA GLN A 51 -11.68 -4.12 -6.51
C GLN A 51 -12.50 -2.90 -6.93
N GLU A 52 -13.15 -2.22 -5.97
CA GLU A 52 -13.99 -1.06 -6.23
C GLU A 52 -13.16 0.17 -6.65
N SER A 53 -12.11 0.54 -5.90
CA SER A 53 -11.16 1.58 -6.30
C SER A 53 -10.37 1.18 -7.54
N THR A 54 -10.03 -0.10 -7.70
CA THR A 54 -9.32 -0.58 -8.89
C THR A 54 -10.19 -0.38 -10.14
N LYS A 55 -11.48 -0.72 -10.05
CA LYS A 55 -12.44 -0.52 -11.14
C LYS A 55 -12.70 0.97 -11.37
N ALA A 56 -12.89 1.76 -10.32
CA ALA A 56 -13.08 3.21 -10.43
C ALA A 56 -11.86 3.94 -11.02
N ALA A 57 -10.64 3.53 -10.67
CA ALA A 57 -9.41 4.03 -11.28
C ALA A 57 -9.34 3.66 -12.76
N LYS A 58 -9.66 2.42 -13.11
CA LYS A 58 -9.71 1.96 -14.51
C LYS A 58 -10.76 2.73 -15.32
N GLU A 59 -11.95 2.95 -14.77
CA GLU A 59 -13.01 3.75 -15.42
C GLU A 59 -12.61 5.22 -15.58
N ARG A 60 -11.92 5.81 -14.60
CA ARG A 60 -11.40 7.19 -14.72
C ARG A 60 -10.36 7.31 -15.85
N VAL A 61 -9.44 6.37 -15.95
CA VAL A 61 -8.44 6.33 -17.03
C VAL A 61 -9.10 6.15 -18.39
N THR A 62 -10.06 5.23 -18.51
CA THR A 62 -10.83 5.05 -19.74
C THR A 62 -11.61 6.30 -20.14
N ARG A 63 -12.23 7.01 -19.20
CA ARG A 63 -12.93 8.28 -19.48
C ARG A 63 -11.98 9.41 -19.92
N LEU A 64 -10.75 9.43 -19.41
CA LEU A 64 -9.74 10.41 -19.84
C LEU A 64 -9.23 10.10 -21.26
N LEU A 65 -9.00 8.82 -21.57
CA LEU A 65 -8.66 8.35 -22.91
C LEU A 65 -9.76 8.67 -23.93
N ASP A 66 -11.02 8.40 -23.59
CA ASP A 66 -12.17 8.68 -24.46
C ASP A 66 -12.29 10.18 -24.78
N LYS A 67 -12.08 11.05 -23.78
CA LYS A 67 -12.06 12.51 -23.97
C LYS A 67 -10.93 13.01 -24.88
N LEU A 68 -9.81 12.29 -24.95
CA LEU A 68 -8.68 12.64 -25.82
C LEU A 68 -8.92 12.17 -27.25
N ILE A 69 -9.50 10.98 -27.42
CA ILE A 69 -9.80 10.38 -28.73
C ILE A 69 -11.00 11.07 -29.40
N ASN A 70 -12.02 11.46 -28.63
CA ASN A 70 -13.19 12.19 -29.11
C ASN A 70 -13.01 13.71 -29.15
N ARG A 71 -11.78 14.23 -29.17
CA ARG A 71 -11.60 15.61 -29.65
C ARG A 71 -11.89 15.61 -31.15
N PRO A 72 -12.94 16.30 -31.64
CA PRO A 72 -12.96 16.67 -33.03
C PRO A 72 -11.72 17.54 -33.24
N ASP A 73 -10.81 17.07 -34.07
CA ASP A 73 -9.77 17.88 -34.69
C ASP A 73 -10.49 19.07 -35.32
N LYS A 74 -10.47 20.21 -34.60
CA LYS A 74 -10.88 21.49 -35.15
C LYS A 74 -9.63 22.04 -35.82
N ASP A 75 -9.44 21.65 -37.07
CA ASP A 75 -8.71 22.44 -38.06
C ASP A 75 -9.68 22.82 -39.19
#